data_AF-C6LVQ3-F1
#
_entry.id   AF-C6LVQ3-F1
#
_cell.length_a   1.000
_cell.length_b   1.000
_cell.length_c   1.000
_cell.angle_alpha   90.00
_cell.angle_beta   90.00
_cell.angle_gamma   90.00
#
_symmetry.space_group_name_H-M   'P 1'
#
loop_
_entity.id
_entity.type
_entity.pdbx_description
1 polymer ?
#
loop_
_entity_poly.entity_id
_entity_poly.type
_entity_poly.pdbx_seq_one_letter_code
_entity_poly.pdbx_strand_id
1 'polypeptide(L)'
;MNTGLEHACQLLIAAAQSKNFVPCGVIFNLIDSFSSTEKLERINSVLSSCFLRAIRVKHKGVYCLSLVDATEQPTEYYKWLRDALTSNSLTRLNEERGAYILIRILLYTSQQECEIEHLLDILSCTAKPPSWQERQSDEAADIREAWRETLEEFAAKEWLLKNETKLSSASDMAQALICEKELSKFLTDLKNGSE
;
A
#
# COMPACT_ATOMS: atom_id res chain seq x y z
N MET A 1 12.63 35.74 8.04
CA MET A 1 11.78 34.70 7.43
C MET A 1 11.96 33.42 8.23
N ASN A 2 10.88 32.74 8.60
CA ASN A 2 10.96 31.46 9.30
C ASN A 2 11.19 30.37 8.24
N THR A 3 12.46 30.17 7.86
CA THR A 3 12.90 29.24 6.79
C THR A 3 12.40 27.82 7.02
N GLY A 4 12.19 27.44 8.27
CA GLY A 4 11.59 26.18 8.66
C GLY A 4 10.17 25.93 8.15
N LEU A 5 9.32 26.96 8.17
CA LEU A 5 7.94 26.89 7.67
C LEU A 5 7.89 26.73 6.16
N GLU A 6 8.77 27.43 5.45
CA GLU A 6 8.89 27.35 3.99
C GLU A 6 9.36 25.95 3.55
N HIS A 7 10.40 25.42 4.19
CA HIS A 7 10.88 24.06 3.93
C HIS A 7 9.82 22.99 4.25
N ALA A 8 9.05 23.17 5.32
CA ALA A 8 7.94 22.28 5.66
C ALA A 8 6.87 22.24 4.55
N CYS A 9 6.47 23.41 4.02
CA CYS A 9 5.50 23.49 2.93
C CYS A 9 6.06 22.90 1.62
N GLN A 10 7.30 23.19 1.27
CA GLN A 10 7.95 22.63 0.07
C GLN A 10 8.05 21.11 0.13
N LEU A 11 8.44 20.55 1.27
CA LEU A 11 8.54 19.10 1.48
C LEU A 11 7.17 18.41 1.36
N LEU A 12 6.10 19.03 1.88
CA LEU A 12 4.74 18.52 1.74
C LEU A 12 4.27 18.53 0.28
N ILE A 13 4.58 19.59 -0.48
CA ILE A 13 4.22 19.69 -1.90
C ILE A 13 4.97 18.63 -2.72
N ALA A 14 6.27 18.48 -2.49
CA ALA A 14 7.08 17.47 -3.15
C ALA A 14 6.58 16.04 -2.82
N ALA A 15 6.26 15.78 -1.55
CA ALA A 15 5.72 14.48 -1.13
C ALA A 15 4.37 14.17 -1.79
N ALA A 16 3.49 15.17 -1.92
CA ALA A 16 2.20 15.00 -2.61
C ALA A 16 2.38 14.65 -4.10
N GLN A 17 3.30 15.32 -4.80
CA GLN A 17 3.62 15.02 -6.20
C GLN A 17 4.13 13.58 -6.39
N SER A 18 4.89 13.07 -5.41
CA SER A 18 5.40 11.70 -5.41
C SER A 18 4.46 10.68 -4.72
N LYS A 19 3.21 11.07 -4.37
CA LYS A 19 2.23 10.23 -3.67
C LYS A 19 2.76 9.59 -2.36
N ASN A 20 3.63 10.30 -1.66
CA ASN A 20 4.27 9.85 -0.41
C ASN A 20 3.68 10.53 0.83
N PHE A 21 3.70 9.83 1.96
CA PHE A 21 3.29 10.36 3.26
C PHE A 21 4.52 10.81 4.07
N VAL A 22 4.47 12.02 4.65
CA VAL A 22 5.58 12.52 5.48
C VAL A 22 5.20 12.46 6.97
N PRO A 23 5.98 11.82 7.84
CA PRO A 23 5.70 11.80 9.27
C PRO A 23 5.58 13.20 9.87
N CYS A 24 4.61 13.40 10.76
CA CYS A 24 4.40 14.65 11.47
C CYS A 24 5.67 15.11 12.20
N GLY A 25 6.43 14.17 12.78
CA GLY A 25 7.68 14.47 13.46
C GLY A 25 8.71 15.11 12.53
N VAL A 26 8.82 14.65 11.28
CA VAL A 26 9.75 15.23 10.29
C VAL A 26 9.34 16.66 9.95
N ILE A 27 8.06 16.88 9.64
CA ILE A 27 7.56 18.22 9.27
C ILE A 27 7.61 19.19 10.45
N PHE A 28 7.16 18.76 11.64
CA PHE A 28 7.09 19.63 12.80
C PHE A 28 8.47 19.95 13.37
N ASN A 29 9.48 19.09 13.19
CA ASN A 29 10.85 19.41 13.59
C ASN A 29 11.50 20.49 12.72
N LEU A 30 10.93 20.80 11.55
CA LEU A 30 11.39 21.92 10.72
C LEU A 30 10.89 23.27 11.26
N ILE A 31 9.86 23.29 12.09
CA ILE A 31 9.24 24.52 12.59
C ILE A 31 9.48 24.62 14.09
N ASP A 32 10.40 25.49 14.50
CA ASP A 32 10.74 25.66 15.91
C ASP A 32 9.69 26.45 16.69
N SER A 33 9.69 26.25 18.02
CA SER A 33 9.06 27.15 19.00
C SER A 33 7.52 27.22 19.04
N PHE A 34 6.80 26.31 18.39
CA PHE A 34 5.33 26.26 18.42
C PHE A 34 4.79 24.90 18.87
N SER A 35 3.55 24.85 19.34
CA SER A 35 2.85 23.58 19.58
C SER A 35 2.51 22.89 18.24
N SER A 36 2.31 21.57 18.25
CA SER A 36 1.98 20.82 17.03
C SER A 36 0.70 21.32 16.34
N THR A 37 -0.24 21.88 17.10
CA THR A 37 -1.49 22.47 16.59
C THR A 37 -1.19 23.79 15.86
N GLU A 38 -0.46 24.70 16.50
CA GLU A 38 -0.05 25.98 15.89
C GLU A 38 0.87 25.79 14.68
N LYS A 39 1.75 24.78 14.70
CA LYS A 39 2.57 24.41 13.53
C LYS A 39 1.69 24.07 12.33
N LEU A 40 0.65 23.26 12.55
CA LEU A 40 -0.27 22.86 11.49
C LEU A 40 -1.11 24.04 10.98
N GLU A 41 -1.58 24.91 11.86
CA GLU A 41 -2.31 26.14 11.48
C GLU A 41 -1.45 27.07 10.63
N ARG A 42 -0.18 27.27 11.01
CA ARG A 42 0.78 28.08 10.24
C ARG A 42 1.08 27.47 8.89
N ILE A 43 1.29 26.15 8.81
CA ILE A 43 1.45 25.43 7.53
C ILE A 43 0.23 25.66 6.64
N ASN A 44 -0.98 25.50 7.19
CA ASN A 44 -2.23 25.67 6.45
C ASN A 44 -2.47 27.11 5.99
N SER A 45 -2.05 28.10 6.78
CA SER A 45 -2.12 29.51 6.38
C SER A 45 -1.23 29.83 5.18
N VAL A 46 -0.12 29.13 5.00
CA VAL A 46 0.75 29.30 3.82
C VAL A 46 0.16 28.55 2.63
N LEU A 47 -0.19 27.28 2.82
CA LEU A 47 -0.73 26.40 1.77
C LEU A 47 -2.07 26.88 1.20
N SER A 48 -2.88 27.60 1.99
CA SER A 48 -4.16 28.14 1.51
C SER A 48 -3.99 29.11 0.35
N SER A 49 -2.85 29.79 0.25
CA SER A 49 -2.52 30.66 -0.90
C SER A 49 -2.38 29.88 -2.21
N CYS A 50 -2.17 28.57 -2.12
CA CYS A 50 -2.07 27.65 -3.25
C CYS A 50 -3.31 26.74 -3.36
N PHE A 51 -4.42 27.07 -2.69
CA PHE A 51 -5.61 26.22 -2.59
C PHE A 51 -5.33 24.83 -2.01
N LEU A 52 -4.31 24.69 -1.16
CA LEU A 52 -3.94 23.42 -0.53
C LEU A 52 -4.14 23.48 0.99
N ARG A 53 -4.36 22.31 1.58
CA ARG A 53 -4.45 22.12 3.03
C ARG A 53 -3.70 20.86 3.45
N ALA A 54 -2.87 20.97 4.47
CA ALA A 54 -2.28 19.85 5.17
C ALA A 54 -3.25 19.30 6.23
N ILE A 55 -3.46 17.98 6.19
CA ILE A 55 -4.21 17.25 7.20
C ILE A 55 -3.35 16.18 7.85
N ARG A 56 -3.63 15.85 9.11
CA ARG A 56 -3.00 14.69 9.77
C ARG A 56 -3.70 13.42 9.33
N VAL A 57 -2.94 12.38 9.06
CA VAL A 57 -3.44 11.05 8.71
C VAL A 57 -2.59 10.01 9.43
N LYS A 58 -3.13 8.82 9.72
CA LYS A 58 -2.35 7.73 10.31
C LYS A 58 -1.97 6.74 9.21
N HIS A 59 -0.67 6.60 8.93
CA HIS A 59 -0.13 5.71 7.90
C HIS A 59 0.93 4.79 8.51
N LYS A 60 0.80 3.46 8.32
CA LYS A 60 1.72 2.44 8.88
C LYS A 60 2.01 2.62 10.38
N GLY A 61 0.98 2.98 11.16
CA GLY A 61 1.10 3.19 12.61
C GLY A 61 1.64 4.56 13.04
N VAL A 62 2.09 5.40 12.11
CA VAL A 62 2.70 6.71 12.37
C VAL A 62 1.74 7.83 11.92
N TYR A 63 1.68 8.93 12.68
CA TYR A 63 0.96 10.12 12.23
C TYR A 63 1.79 10.86 11.19
N CYS A 64 1.21 11.05 10.01
CA CYS A 64 1.78 11.75 8.87
C CYS A 64 0.95 12.98 8.50
N LEU A 65 1.51 13.86 7.70
CA LEU A 65 0.80 14.93 7.02
C LEU A 65 0.61 14.57 5.54
N SER A 66 -0.58 14.83 5.03
CA SER A 66 -0.94 14.73 3.61
C SER A 66 -1.54 16.04 3.15
N LEU A 67 -1.33 16.38 1.87
CA LEU A 67 -1.97 17.53 1.24
C LEU A 67 -3.28 17.12 0.58
N VAL A 68 -4.26 18.01 0.67
CA VAL A 68 -5.55 17.94 0.00
C VAL A 68 -5.89 19.30 -0.60
N ASP A 69 -6.84 19.35 -1.53
CA ASP A 69 -7.40 20.60 -1.99
C ASP A 69 -8.13 21.31 -0.85
N ALA A 70 -7.90 22.61 -0.68
CA ALA A 70 -8.47 23.41 0.41
C ALA A 70 -10.00 23.56 0.27
N THR A 71 -10.54 23.31 -0.92
CA THR A 71 -11.98 23.30 -1.22
C THR A 71 -12.65 21.96 -0.90
N GLU A 72 -11.89 20.88 -0.75
CA GLU A 72 -12.42 19.58 -0.32
C GLU A 72 -12.79 19.63 1.16
N GLN A 73 -13.97 19.10 1.51
CA GLN A 73 -14.31 18.94 2.92
C GLN A 73 -13.33 17.92 3.54
N PRO A 74 -12.51 18.33 4.53
CA PRO A 74 -11.54 17.43 5.14
C PRO A 74 -12.21 16.20 5.73
N THR A 75 -13.47 16.32 6.16
CA THR A 75 -14.30 15.23 6.67
C THR A 75 -14.58 14.15 5.64
N GLU A 76 -14.81 14.51 4.38
CA GLU A 76 -15.09 13.54 3.30
C GLU A 76 -13.82 12.85 2.84
N TYR A 77 -12.72 13.59 2.68
CA TYR A 77 -11.41 12.99 2.38
C TYR A 77 -10.90 12.15 3.55
N TYR A 78 -11.03 12.62 4.80
CA TYR A 78 -10.65 11.84 5.99
C TYR A 78 -11.57 10.64 6.18
N LYS A 79 -12.86 10.72 5.81
CA LYS A 79 -13.76 9.57 5.78
C LYS A 79 -13.34 8.57 4.71
N TRP A 80 -13.07 9.00 3.48
CA TRP A 80 -12.52 8.15 2.43
C TRP A 80 -11.20 7.48 2.85
N LEU A 81 -10.27 8.25 3.41
CA LEU A 81 -8.95 7.78 3.83
C LEU A 81 -9.03 6.90 5.08
N ARG A 82 -9.99 7.16 5.97
CA ARG A 82 -10.31 6.30 7.13
C ARG A 82 -11.01 5.02 6.69
N ASP A 83 -11.92 5.08 5.74
CA ASP A 83 -12.63 3.92 5.20
C ASP A 83 -11.65 3.00 4.44
N ALA A 84 -10.71 3.59 3.69
CA ALA A 84 -9.58 2.89 3.09
C ALA A 84 -8.57 2.30 4.11
N LEU A 85 -8.60 2.73 5.39
CA LEU A 85 -7.64 2.37 6.44
C LEU A 85 -8.29 1.92 7.78
N THR A 86 -9.57 1.49 7.78
CA THR A 86 -10.26 0.92 8.97
C THR A 86 -9.71 -0.47 9.30
N SER A 87 -9.97 -1.01 10.50
CA SER A 87 -9.42 -2.33 10.90
C SER A 87 -9.79 -3.45 9.93
N ASN A 88 -11.01 -3.45 9.36
CA ASN A 88 -11.39 -4.45 8.36
C ASN A 88 -10.69 -4.21 7.01
N SER A 89 -10.44 -2.96 6.61
CA SER A 89 -9.66 -2.68 5.41
C SER A 89 -8.15 -2.82 5.61
N LEU A 90 -7.61 -2.68 6.83
CA LEU A 90 -6.23 -3.01 7.19
C LEU A 90 -6.01 -4.51 7.28
N THR A 91 -6.94 -5.26 7.89
CA THR A 91 -6.92 -6.73 7.89
C THR A 91 -7.01 -7.24 6.46
N ARG A 92 -7.99 -6.76 5.69
CA ARG A 92 -8.10 -7.06 4.26
C ARG A 92 -6.84 -6.68 3.49
N LEU A 93 -6.30 -5.48 3.67
CA LEU A 93 -5.08 -5.04 2.99
C LEU A 93 -3.86 -5.88 3.38
N ASN A 94 -3.74 -6.29 4.64
CA ASN A 94 -2.66 -7.15 5.11
C ASN A 94 -2.80 -8.57 4.55
N GLU A 95 -4.03 -9.08 4.44
CA GLU A 95 -4.32 -10.36 3.80
C GLU A 95 -4.07 -10.31 2.29
N GLU A 96 -4.51 -9.25 1.61
CA GLU A 96 -4.21 -8.99 0.20
C GLU A 96 -2.71 -8.93 -0.03
N ARG A 97 -1.95 -8.25 0.84
CA ARG A 97 -0.48 -8.21 0.77
C ARG A 97 0.16 -9.56 1.00
N GLY A 98 -0.30 -10.31 2.01
CA GLY A 98 0.21 -11.65 2.30
C GLY A 98 -0.01 -12.61 1.14
N ALA A 99 -1.22 -12.63 0.58
CA ALA A 99 -1.56 -13.40 -0.59
C ALA A 99 -0.75 -12.98 -1.82
N TYR A 100 -0.57 -11.68 -2.01
CA TYR A 100 0.25 -11.15 -3.10
C TYR A 100 1.72 -11.56 -2.97
N ILE A 101 2.31 -11.50 -1.78
CA ILE A 101 3.68 -11.98 -1.50
C ILE A 101 3.80 -13.46 -1.87
N LEU A 102 2.86 -14.29 -1.44
CA LEU A 102 2.86 -15.72 -1.75
C LEU A 102 2.85 -15.95 -3.27
N ILE A 103 1.95 -15.29 -3.99
CA ILE A 103 1.87 -15.38 -5.45
C ILE A 103 3.18 -14.92 -6.11
N ARG A 104 3.79 -13.85 -5.61
CA ARG A 104 5.09 -13.36 -6.10
C ARG A 104 6.23 -14.34 -5.86
N ILE A 105 6.24 -15.05 -4.74
CA ILE A 105 7.21 -16.11 -4.46
C ILE A 105 7.04 -17.26 -5.47
N LEU A 106 5.79 -17.69 -5.71
CA LEU A 106 5.50 -18.76 -6.67
C LEU A 106 5.91 -18.36 -8.10
N LEU A 107 5.57 -17.14 -8.53
CA LEU A 107 5.99 -16.61 -9.82
C LEU A 107 7.52 -16.52 -9.91
N TYR A 108 8.19 -16.05 -8.86
CA TYR A 108 9.66 -16.00 -8.81
C TYR A 108 10.28 -17.39 -8.98
N THR A 109 9.74 -18.41 -8.31
CA THR A 109 10.21 -19.80 -8.44
C THR A 109 9.91 -20.39 -9.83
N SER A 110 8.92 -19.86 -10.54
CA SER A 110 8.51 -20.25 -11.89
C SER A 110 9.11 -19.37 -13.00
N GLN A 111 10.22 -18.67 -12.75
CA GLN A 111 10.87 -17.77 -13.73
C GLN A 111 10.04 -16.55 -14.14
N GLN A 112 9.30 -15.96 -13.20
CA GLN A 112 8.53 -14.71 -13.31
C GLN A 112 7.24 -14.75 -14.13
N GLU A 113 6.98 -15.84 -14.87
CA GLU A 113 5.76 -16.05 -15.64
C GLU A 113 5.24 -17.47 -15.42
N CYS A 114 3.94 -17.64 -15.19
CA CYS A 114 3.35 -18.95 -14.92
C CYS A 114 1.96 -19.07 -15.54
N GLU A 115 1.60 -20.28 -15.98
CA GLU A 115 0.21 -20.60 -16.35
C GLU A 115 -0.70 -20.45 -15.12
N ILE A 116 -1.87 -19.82 -15.32
CA ILE A 116 -2.86 -19.56 -14.28
C ILE A 116 -3.29 -20.87 -13.63
N GLU A 117 -3.58 -21.90 -14.43
CA GLU A 117 -4.04 -23.19 -13.90
C GLU A 117 -2.96 -23.87 -13.03
N HIS A 118 -1.68 -23.78 -13.43
CA HIS A 118 -0.59 -24.31 -12.62
C HIS A 118 -0.43 -23.57 -11.29
N LEU A 119 -0.56 -22.24 -11.32
CA LEU A 119 -0.52 -21.40 -10.12
C LEU A 119 -1.68 -21.73 -9.17
N LEU A 120 -2.89 -21.94 -9.71
CA LEU A 120 -4.07 -22.34 -8.94
C LEU A 120 -3.91 -23.72 -8.30
N ASP A 121 -3.34 -24.68 -9.02
CA ASP A 121 -3.09 -26.01 -8.49
C ASP A 121 -2.11 -25.96 -7.30
N ILE A 122 -1.04 -25.16 -7.40
CA ILE A 122 -0.11 -24.96 -6.28
C ILE A 122 -0.80 -24.23 -5.11
N LEU A 123 -1.48 -23.11 -5.37
CA LEU A 123 -2.13 -22.31 -4.32
C LEU A 123 -3.17 -23.11 -3.55
N SER A 124 -4.02 -23.87 -4.25
CA SER A 124 -5.06 -24.71 -3.65
C SER A 124 -4.50 -25.82 -2.76
N CYS A 125 -3.28 -26.29 -3.02
CA CYS A 125 -2.60 -27.31 -2.20
C CYS A 125 -1.78 -26.72 -1.04
N THR A 126 -1.34 -25.46 -1.15
CA THR A 126 -0.31 -24.90 -0.26
C THR A 126 -0.81 -23.82 0.68
N ALA A 127 -1.95 -23.17 0.37
CA ALA A 127 -2.46 -22.07 1.18
C ALA A 127 -3.99 -21.97 1.13
N LYS A 128 -4.57 -21.49 2.23
CA LYS A 128 -5.98 -21.07 2.25
C LYS A 128 -6.13 -19.70 1.54
N PRO A 129 -7.22 -19.48 0.79
CA PRO A 129 -7.49 -18.20 0.16
C PRO A 129 -7.69 -17.10 1.23
N PRO A 130 -7.57 -15.82 0.84
CA PRO A 130 -7.77 -14.70 1.76
C PRO A 130 -9.17 -14.73 2.40
N SER A 131 -9.28 -14.31 3.65
CA SER A 131 -10.52 -14.46 4.42
C SER A 131 -11.67 -13.56 3.95
N TRP A 132 -11.33 -12.51 3.20
CA TRP A 132 -12.32 -11.61 2.60
C TRP A 132 -13.03 -12.22 1.38
N GLN A 133 -12.61 -13.38 0.88
CA GLN A 133 -13.36 -14.12 -0.12
C GLN A 133 -14.64 -14.68 0.53
N GLU A 134 -15.80 -14.24 0.04
CA GLU A 134 -17.12 -14.52 0.65
C GLU A 134 -17.45 -16.03 0.70
N ARG A 135 -16.76 -16.84 -0.12
CA ARG A 135 -16.83 -18.31 -0.12
C ARG A 135 -15.66 -18.90 0.67
N GLN A 136 -15.79 -18.94 1.99
CA GLN A 136 -14.92 -19.78 2.83
C GLN A 136 -15.57 -21.15 2.99
N SER A 137 -15.23 -22.06 2.08
CA SER A 137 -15.57 -23.49 2.17
C SER A 137 -14.27 -24.28 2.28
N ASP A 138 -14.32 -25.40 2.99
CA ASP A 138 -13.19 -26.34 3.10
C ASP A 138 -13.14 -27.32 1.91
N GLU A 139 -14.05 -27.19 0.93
CA GLU A 139 -14.03 -28.00 -0.29
C GLU A 139 -12.96 -27.52 -1.28
N ALA A 140 -12.18 -28.46 -1.83
CA ALA A 140 -11.07 -28.15 -2.73
C ALA A 140 -11.48 -27.38 -3.99
N ALA A 141 -12.68 -27.62 -4.53
CA ALA A 141 -13.22 -26.88 -5.67
C ALA A 141 -13.48 -25.40 -5.32
N ASP A 142 -14.03 -25.15 -4.13
CA ASP A 142 -14.32 -23.79 -3.65
C ASP A 142 -13.04 -23.03 -3.31
N ILE A 143 -12.04 -23.70 -2.73
CA ILE A 143 -10.70 -23.14 -2.45
C ILE A 143 -10.03 -22.69 -3.75
N ARG A 144 -10.08 -23.53 -4.79
CA ARG A 144 -9.48 -23.24 -6.08
C ARG A 144 -10.16 -22.06 -6.77
N GLU A 145 -11.48 -21.99 -6.69
CA GLU A 145 -12.24 -20.88 -7.26
C GLU A 145 -11.99 -19.56 -6.51
N ALA A 146 -11.93 -19.58 -5.18
CA ALA A 146 -11.58 -18.40 -4.38
C ALA A 146 -10.17 -17.85 -4.71
N TRP A 147 -9.22 -18.74 -5.01
CA TRP A 147 -7.91 -18.33 -5.51
C TRP A 147 -7.97 -17.74 -6.93
N ARG A 148 -8.83 -18.27 -7.81
CA ARG A 148 -9.04 -17.71 -9.16
C ARG A 148 -9.58 -16.29 -9.08
N GLU A 149 -10.61 -16.06 -8.27
CA GLU A 149 -11.17 -14.73 -8.03
C GLU A 149 -10.11 -13.76 -7.47
N THR A 150 -9.26 -14.24 -6.57
CA THR A 150 -8.14 -13.44 -6.02
C THR A 150 -7.12 -13.03 -7.10
N LEU A 151 -6.75 -13.95 -7.99
CA LEU A 151 -5.82 -13.64 -9.10
C LEU A 151 -6.42 -12.65 -10.09
N GLU A 152 -7.72 -12.76 -10.37
CA GLU A 152 -8.44 -11.83 -11.23
C GLU A 152 -8.52 -10.43 -10.62
N GLU A 153 -8.79 -10.33 -9.31
CA GLU A 153 -8.77 -9.05 -8.60
C GLU A 153 -7.37 -8.40 -8.65
N PHE A 154 -6.30 -9.17 -8.46
CA PHE A 154 -4.94 -8.65 -8.52
C PHE A 154 -4.52 -8.24 -9.94
N ALA A 155 -4.99 -8.94 -10.97
CA ALA A 155 -4.81 -8.51 -12.36
C ALA A 155 -5.58 -7.20 -12.64
N ALA A 156 -6.82 -7.07 -12.17
CA ALA A 156 -7.62 -5.85 -12.33
C ALA A 156 -7.04 -4.65 -11.58
N LYS A 157 -6.37 -4.88 -10.44
CA LYS A 157 -5.60 -3.86 -9.70
C LYS A 157 -4.24 -3.53 -10.33
N GLU A 158 -3.89 -4.15 -11.46
CA GLU A 158 -2.58 -4.05 -12.13
C GLU A 158 -1.41 -4.54 -11.26
N TRP A 159 -1.65 -5.35 -10.22
CA TRP A 159 -0.60 -5.92 -9.38
C TRP A 159 0.08 -7.13 -10.04
N LEU A 160 -0.59 -7.73 -11.02
CA LEU A 160 -0.09 -8.81 -11.88
C LEU A 160 -0.42 -8.44 -13.33
N LEU A 161 0.42 -8.87 -14.27
CA LEU A 161 0.10 -8.80 -15.70
C LEU A 161 -0.50 -10.13 -16.14
N LYS A 162 -1.69 -10.09 -16.72
CA LYS A 162 -2.36 -11.25 -17.32
C LYS A 162 -2.19 -11.22 -18.83
N ASN A 163 -1.65 -12.29 -19.39
CA ASN A 163 -1.57 -12.50 -20.84
C ASN A 163 -2.22 -13.84 -21.18
N GLU A 164 -3.44 -13.79 -21.72
CA GLU A 164 -4.26 -14.96 -22.03
C GLU A 164 -4.38 -15.93 -20.83
N THR A 165 -3.58 -17.00 -20.83
CA THR A 165 -3.57 -18.06 -19.82
C THR A 165 -2.46 -17.90 -18.78
N LYS A 166 -1.60 -16.89 -18.91
CA LYS A 166 -0.43 -16.68 -18.05
C LYS A 166 -0.53 -15.45 -17.18
N LEU A 167 0.12 -15.50 -16.02
CA LEU A 167 0.35 -14.38 -15.13
C LEU A 167 1.84 -14.13 -14.96
N SER A 168 2.22 -12.86 -14.91
CA SER A 168 3.58 -12.44 -14.56
C SER A 168 3.58 -11.33 -13.53
N SER A 169 4.72 -11.18 -12.86
CA SER A 169 4.93 -10.14 -11.86
C SER A 169 5.57 -8.85 -12.41
N ALA A 170 5.59 -8.69 -13.74
CA ALA A 170 6.32 -7.62 -14.42
C ALA A 170 5.55 -6.28 -14.50
N SER A 171 4.49 -6.08 -13.71
CA SER A 171 3.81 -4.77 -13.70
C SER A 171 4.62 -3.73 -12.92
N ASP A 172 4.56 -2.47 -13.35
CA ASP A 172 5.22 -1.37 -12.63
C ASP A 172 4.72 -1.26 -11.18
N MET A 173 3.43 -1.56 -10.96
CA MET A 173 2.83 -1.61 -9.63
C MET A 173 3.36 -2.78 -8.79
N ALA A 174 3.65 -3.93 -9.41
CA ALA A 174 4.26 -5.07 -8.73
C ALA A 174 5.66 -4.74 -8.19
N GLN A 175 6.48 -4.06 -9.00
CA GLN A 175 7.81 -3.62 -8.58
C GLN A 175 7.75 -2.54 -7.50
N ALA A 176 6.73 -1.66 -7.54
CA ALA A 176 6.51 -0.64 -6.53
C ALA A 176 6.03 -1.21 -5.18
N LEU A 177 5.32 -2.33 -5.19
CA LEU A 177 4.81 -2.98 -3.97
C LEU A 177 5.87 -3.80 -3.25
N ILE A 178 6.64 -4.59 -4.00
CA ILE A 178 7.79 -5.36 -3.50
C ILE A 178 8.83 -5.42 -4.62
N CYS A 179 9.97 -4.75 -4.40
CA CYS A 179 11.05 -4.80 -5.37
C CYS A 179 11.74 -6.17 -5.33
N GLU A 180 12.19 -6.67 -6.48
CA GLU A 180 12.76 -8.01 -6.60
C GLU A 180 13.96 -8.25 -5.68
N LYS A 181 14.79 -7.21 -5.49
CA LYS A 181 15.96 -7.26 -4.60
C LYS A 181 15.57 -7.56 -3.15
N GLU A 182 14.46 -6.99 -2.67
CA GLU A 182 13.94 -7.25 -1.32
C GLU A 182 13.32 -8.64 -1.21
N LEU A 183 12.62 -9.11 -2.25
CA LEU A 183 12.07 -10.46 -2.30
C LEU A 183 13.16 -11.54 -2.30
N SER A 184 14.19 -11.40 -3.15
CA SER A 184 15.33 -12.32 -3.18
C SER A 184 16.10 -12.33 -1.86
N LYS A 185 16.27 -11.15 -1.23
CA LYS A 185 16.90 -11.06 0.09
C LYS A 185 16.07 -11.79 1.15
N PHE A 186 14.77 -11.55 1.20
CA PHE A 186 13.87 -12.22 2.14
C PHE A 186 13.89 -13.76 2.01
N LEU A 187 13.85 -14.28 0.78
CA LEU A 187 13.94 -15.72 0.52
C LEU A 187 15.30 -16.30 0.91
N THR A 188 16.38 -15.54 0.70
CA THR A 188 17.74 -15.94 1.11
C THR A 188 17.87 -15.97 2.64
N ASP A 189 17.35 -14.95 3.32
CA ASP A 189 17.35 -14.86 4.78
C ASP A 189 16.53 -15.99 5.42
N LEU A 190 15.37 -16.35 4.83
CA LEU A 190 14.57 -17.51 5.26
C LEU A 190 15.34 -18.84 5.14
N LYS A 191 16.05 -19.03 4.02
CA LYS A 191 16.85 -20.23 3.77
C LYS A 191 18.04 -20.34 4.74
N ASN A 192 18.62 -19.22 5.13
CA ASN A 192 19.78 -19.18 6.02
C ASN A 192 19.41 -19.17 7.52
N GLY A 193 18.20 -18.70 7.87
CA GLY A 193 17.70 -18.71 9.25
C GLY A 193 17.08 -20.04 9.70
N SER A 194 17.16 -21.08 8.86
CA SER A 194 16.74 -22.45 9.18
C SER A 194 17.92 -23.36 9.60
N GLU A 195 19.12 -22.78 9.74
CA GLU A 195 20.29 -23.36 10.44
C GLU A 195 20.38 -22.83 11.88
#